data_AF-A0A2H3CAX9-F1
#
_entry.id   AF-A0A2H3CAX9-F1
#
_cell.length_a   1.000
_cell.length_b   1.000
_cell.length_c   1.000
_cell.angle_alpha   90.00
_cell.angle_beta   90.00
_cell.angle_gamma   90.00
#
_symmetry.space_group_name_H-M   'P 1'
#
loop_
_entity.id
_entity.type
_entity.pdbx_description
1 polymer ?
#
loop_
_entity_poly.entity_id
_entity_poly.type
_entity_poly.pdbx_seq_one_letter_code
_entity_poly.pdbx_strand_id
1 'polypeptide(L)'
;MSGIDSCLKIAKLTAAAGEMAPFSFIKGAAQCVVVILETIENVAKNGKDLQELAENTVATLVVVRDTIIDHGPTSTSCFKDICLDFQTYLNDLLLKLNKEGKPRGIQHFLKAKKISEDISAYRQRVETAKDNFLIHTMTMTHLTLSDVHSDVTTGFSTLTGSMEASQRNLTSIKDNIEEIHIWGAQQSKDMQNLSARLQDSLQQGLYKGLVWDIIPGDIHIIAPVTCSLTKYHTIRYQDSYCTIENSDTQKIIHKYQSSDAMKAPKPSPDLWCLQIT
;
A
#
# COMPACT_ATOMS: atom_id res chain seq x y z
N MET A 1 -8.63 11.10 57.30
CA MET A 1 -7.23 10.97 56.80
C MET A 1 -6.72 12.38 56.53
N SER A 2 -5.53 12.73 57.00
CA SER A 2 -4.90 14.03 56.67
C SER A 2 -4.54 14.05 55.19
N GLY A 3 -4.52 15.21 54.54
CA GLY A 3 -4.10 15.33 53.13
C GLY A 3 -2.67 14.82 52.90
N ILE A 4 -1.81 14.93 53.91
CA ILE A 4 -0.41 14.46 53.88
C ILE A 4 -0.32 12.92 53.80
N ASP A 5 -1.16 12.16 54.52
CA ASP A 5 -1.18 10.69 54.42
C ASP A 5 -1.54 10.23 52.99
N SER A 6 -2.48 10.92 52.34
CA SER A 6 -2.81 10.67 50.94
C SER A 6 -1.61 10.95 50.02
N CYS A 7 -0.94 12.09 50.22
CA CYS A 7 0.29 12.44 49.49
C CYS A 7 1.37 11.36 49.68
N LEU A 8 1.54 10.85 50.90
CA LEU A 8 2.51 9.82 51.23
C LEU A 8 2.25 8.53 50.47
N LYS A 9 0.99 8.09 50.43
CA LYS A 9 0.57 6.90 49.69
C LYS A 9 0.85 7.03 48.20
N ILE A 10 0.50 8.18 47.61
CA ILE A 10 0.78 8.45 46.19
C ILE A 10 2.29 8.39 45.94
N ALA A 11 3.11 9.08 46.74
CA ALA A 11 4.56 9.09 46.56
C ALA A 11 5.18 7.69 46.69
N LYS A 12 4.74 6.87 47.66
CA LYS A 12 5.19 5.47 47.83
C LYS A 12 4.80 4.60 46.64
N LEU A 13 3.57 4.75 46.14
CA LEU A 13 3.11 4.03 44.95
C LEU A 13 3.91 4.45 43.71
N THR A 14 4.17 5.75 43.53
CA THR A 14 4.98 6.25 42.42
C THR A 14 6.42 5.74 42.49
N ALA A 15 7.01 5.67 43.69
CA ALA A 15 8.35 5.10 43.88
C ALA A 15 8.40 3.60 43.53
N ALA A 16 7.41 2.82 43.98
CA ALA A 16 7.30 1.40 43.65
C ALA A 16 7.04 1.18 42.16
N ALA A 17 6.19 2.01 41.54
CA ALA A 17 5.95 2.00 40.10
C ALA A 17 7.25 2.30 39.33
N GLY A 18 8.02 3.30 39.78
CA GLY A 18 9.35 3.65 39.24
C GLY A 18 10.38 2.52 39.28
N GLU A 19 10.18 1.51 40.12
CA GLU A 19 11.03 0.32 40.20
C GLU A 19 10.63 -0.78 39.22
N MET A 20 9.34 -0.89 38.90
CA MET A 20 8.81 -2.02 38.11
C MET A 20 8.67 -1.75 36.61
N ALA A 21 9.11 -0.59 36.11
CA ALA A 21 8.76 -0.15 34.76
C ALA A 21 9.82 0.75 34.11
N PRO A 22 9.63 1.24 32.86
CA PRO A 22 10.62 2.08 32.18
C PRO A 22 10.69 3.52 32.74
N PHE A 23 10.26 3.73 33.99
CA PHE A 23 10.23 5.01 34.69
C PHE A 23 11.34 5.11 35.76
N SER A 24 12.49 4.46 35.57
CA SER A 24 13.57 4.39 36.57
C SER A 24 14.03 5.76 37.10
N PHE A 25 13.91 6.83 36.30
CA PHE A 25 14.25 8.19 36.69
C PHE A 25 13.25 8.86 37.66
N ILE A 26 11.98 8.44 37.70
CA ILE A 26 11.01 9.01 38.66
C ILE A 26 11.20 8.42 40.06
N LYS A 27 11.76 7.20 40.16
CA LYS A 27 11.95 6.49 41.43
C LYS A 27 12.70 7.35 42.44
N GLY A 28 13.84 7.92 42.04
CA GLY A 28 14.69 8.70 42.93
C GLY A 28 13.99 9.97 43.44
N ALA A 29 13.33 10.71 42.56
CA ALA A 29 12.51 11.87 42.96
C ALA A 29 11.38 11.45 43.91
N ALA A 30 10.64 10.40 43.59
CA ALA A 30 9.53 9.90 44.41
C ALA A 30 9.99 9.45 45.81
N GLN A 31 11.14 8.79 45.91
CA GLN A 31 11.74 8.42 47.20
C GLN A 31 12.11 9.65 48.03
N CYS A 32 12.69 10.69 47.41
CA CYS A 32 12.98 11.94 48.12
C CYS A 32 11.70 12.60 48.64
N VAL A 33 10.64 12.62 47.82
CA VAL A 33 9.32 13.15 48.22
C VAL A 33 8.75 12.37 49.39
N VAL A 34 8.84 11.04 49.42
CA VAL A 34 8.39 10.24 50.58
C VAL A 34 9.05 10.74 51.88
N VAL A 35 10.38 10.90 51.89
CA VAL A 35 11.11 11.33 53.10
C VAL A 35 10.73 12.76 53.51
N ILE A 36 10.56 13.66 52.54
CA ILE A 36 10.11 15.05 52.81
C ILE A 36 8.70 15.06 53.41
N LEU A 37 7.78 14.24 52.87
CA LEU A 37 6.42 14.15 53.36
C LEU A 37 6.34 13.53 54.77
N GLU A 38 7.14 12.51 55.06
CA GLU A 38 7.28 11.95 56.42
C GLU A 38 7.82 13.01 57.39
N THR A 39 8.78 13.84 56.94
CA THR A 39 9.29 14.97 57.72
C THR A 39 8.19 16.00 57.99
N ILE A 40 7.40 16.36 56.98
CA ILE A 40 6.25 17.27 57.10
C ILE A 40 5.22 16.71 58.08
N GLU A 41 4.84 15.44 57.95
CA GLU A 41 3.87 14.79 58.84
C GLU A 41 4.33 14.84 60.31
N ASN A 42 5.62 14.62 60.55
CA ASN A 42 6.21 14.64 61.88
C ASN A 42 6.24 16.03 62.53
N VAL A 43 6.45 17.10 61.76
CA VAL A 43 6.59 18.47 62.29
C VAL A 43 5.31 19.31 62.20
N ALA A 44 4.34 18.92 61.38
CA ALA A 44 3.22 19.76 60.98
C ALA A 44 1.84 19.12 61.22
N LYS A 45 1.52 18.84 62.48
CA LYS A 45 0.13 18.56 62.86
C LYS A 45 -0.72 19.82 62.58
N ASN A 46 -1.45 19.81 61.47
CA ASN A 46 -2.45 20.82 61.05
C ASN A 46 -1.94 22.11 60.36
N GLY A 47 -0.74 22.11 59.77
CA GLY A 47 -0.24 23.27 59.02
C GLY A 47 -0.74 23.34 57.57
N LYS A 48 -1.67 24.24 57.24
CA LYS A 48 -2.20 24.42 55.87
C LYS A 48 -1.11 24.67 54.83
N ASP A 49 -0.17 25.58 55.10
CA ASP A 49 0.91 25.91 54.15
C ASP A 49 1.78 24.68 53.80
N LEU A 50 2.01 23.80 54.77
CA LEU A 50 2.81 22.59 54.58
C LEU A 50 2.01 21.46 53.92
N GLN A 51 0.68 21.47 54.08
CA GLN A 51 -0.20 20.63 53.30
C GLN A 51 -0.21 21.05 51.83
N GLU A 52 -0.32 22.34 51.53
CA GLU A 52 -0.25 22.85 50.15
C GLU A 52 1.11 22.50 49.51
N LEU A 53 2.21 22.66 50.27
CA LEU A 53 3.53 22.23 49.82
C LEU A 53 3.58 20.74 49.49
N ALA A 54 3.01 19.89 50.36
CA ALA A 54 2.93 18.44 50.15
C ALA A 54 2.13 18.09 48.89
N GLU A 55 0.96 18.69 48.72
CA GLU A 55 0.07 18.48 47.57
C GLU A 55 0.75 18.92 46.27
N ASN A 56 1.40 20.09 46.26
CA ASN A 56 2.10 20.60 45.09
C ASN A 56 3.31 19.72 44.71
N THR A 57 4.05 19.23 45.71
CA THR A 57 5.19 18.31 45.49
C THR A 57 4.73 17.00 44.85
N VAL A 58 3.63 16.43 45.34
CA VAL A 58 3.06 15.19 44.78
C VAL A 58 2.43 15.42 43.41
N ALA A 59 1.75 16.55 43.19
CA ALA A 59 1.17 16.89 41.90
C ALA A 59 2.24 16.87 40.79
N THR A 60 3.45 17.37 41.05
CA THR A 60 4.58 17.29 40.11
C THR A 60 4.89 15.84 39.70
N LEU A 61 4.86 14.89 40.64
CA LEU A 61 5.10 13.47 40.33
C LEU A 61 3.93 12.82 39.58
N VAL A 62 2.70 13.20 39.94
CA VAL A 62 1.46 12.65 39.34
C VAL A 62 1.39 12.99 37.86
N VAL A 63 1.68 14.23 37.47
CA VAL A 63 1.64 14.63 36.04
C VAL A 63 2.60 13.78 35.21
N VAL A 64 3.82 13.55 35.69
CA VAL A 64 4.79 12.70 34.99
C VAL A 64 4.29 11.27 34.89
N ARG A 65 3.82 10.70 36.01
CA ARG A 65 3.30 9.32 36.06
C ARG A 65 2.14 9.13 35.08
N ASP A 66 1.13 9.99 35.14
CA ASP A 66 -0.10 9.83 34.38
C ASP A 66 0.19 10.01 32.88
N THR A 67 1.04 10.98 32.50
CA THR A 67 1.45 11.15 31.09
C THR A 67 2.16 9.90 30.54
N ILE A 68 2.98 9.24 31.35
CA ILE A 68 3.66 8.00 30.94
C ILE A 68 2.68 6.82 30.85
N ILE A 69 1.69 6.74 31.74
CA ILE A 69 0.63 5.73 31.67
C ILE A 69 -0.21 5.91 30.41
N ASP A 70 -0.61 7.15 30.10
CA ASP A 70 -1.53 7.47 29.01
C ASP A 70 -0.87 7.37 27.64
N HIS A 71 0.42 7.73 27.53
CA HIS A 71 1.12 7.82 26.25
C HIS A 71 2.27 6.82 26.09
N GLY A 72 2.54 6.01 27.11
CA GLY A 72 3.55 4.97 27.08
C GLY A 72 4.99 5.48 27.17
N PRO A 73 5.98 4.60 26.93
CA PRO A 73 7.40 4.90 27.14
C PRO A 73 7.96 6.02 26.24
N THR A 74 7.30 6.35 25.12
CA THR A 74 7.76 7.40 24.20
C THR A 74 7.73 8.79 24.81
N SER A 75 6.86 9.03 25.80
CA SER A 75 6.79 10.32 26.52
C SER A 75 7.88 10.48 27.58
N THR A 76 8.59 9.40 27.94
CA THR A 76 9.56 9.41 29.05
C THR A 76 10.73 10.36 28.83
N SER A 77 11.18 10.50 27.58
CA SER A 77 12.30 11.38 27.23
C SER A 77 12.00 12.86 27.53
N CYS A 78 10.74 13.29 27.43
CA CYS A 78 10.31 14.66 27.71
C CYS A 78 10.47 15.05 29.18
N PHE A 79 10.45 14.06 30.09
CA PHE A 79 10.45 14.31 31.53
C PHE A 79 11.76 13.96 32.22
N LYS A 80 12.64 13.21 31.57
CA LYS A 80 13.85 12.65 32.18
C LYS A 80 14.69 13.72 32.88
N ASP A 81 15.07 14.77 32.15
CA ASP A 81 15.95 15.80 32.69
C ASP A 81 15.28 16.61 33.80
N ILE A 82 13.98 16.91 33.64
CA ILE A 82 13.19 17.62 34.66
C ILE A 82 13.11 16.80 35.96
N CYS A 83 12.93 15.49 35.86
CA CYS A 83 12.87 14.60 37.02
C CYS A 83 14.23 14.47 37.72
N LEU A 84 15.33 14.42 36.96
CA LEU A 84 16.68 14.36 37.52
C LEU A 84 17.07 15.67 38.20
N ASP A 85 16.75 16.81 37.60
CA ASP A 85 16.92 18.14 38.21
C ASP A 85 16.10 18.23 39.51
N PHE A 86 14.83 17.80 39.46
CA PHE A 86 13.95 17.82 40.62
C PHE A 86 14.46 16.92 41.73
N GLN A 87 14.90 15.70 41.41
CA GLN A 87 15.54 14.80 42.37
C GLN A 87 16.77 15.45 43.03
N THR A 88 17.61 16.12 42.24
CA THR A 88 18.81 16.81 42.75
C THR A 88 18.42 17.91 43.74
N TYR A 89 17.44 18.74 43.37
CA TYR A 89 16.89 19.76 44.24
C TYR A 89 16.31 19.19 45.55
N LEU A 90 15.54 18.10 45.48
CA LEU A 90 14.95 17.46 46.66
C LEU A 90 16.02 16.84 47.57
N ASN A 91 17.09 16.26 47.02
CA ASN A 91 18.23 15.77 47.81
C ASN A 91 18.94 16.90 48.55
N ASP A 92 19.20 18.02 47.88
CA ASP A 92 19.78 19.21 48.52
C ASP A 92 18.87 19.77 49.62
N LEU A 93 17.56 19.73 49.39
CA LEU A 93 16.57 20.12 50.37
C LEU A 93 16.62 19.20 51.61
N LEU A 94 16.66 17.88 51.40
CA LEU A 94 16.80 16.88 52.47
C LEU A 94 18.09 17.08 53.28
N LEU A 95 19.21 17.35 52.62
CA LEU A 95 20.48 17.65 53.29
C LEU A 95 20.39 18.90 54.18
N LYS A 96 19.62 19.92 53.77
CA LYS A 96 19.38 21.12 54.58
C LYS A 96 18.43 20.84 55.74
N LEU A 97 17.37 20.07 55.51
CA LEU A 97 16.44 19.64 56.56
C LEU A 97 17.14 18.83 57.66
N ASN A 98 18.05 17.94 57.29
CA ASN A 98 18.82 17.15 58.27
C ASN A 98 19.78 17.99 59.12
N LYS A 99 20.17 19.19 58.67
CA LYS A 99 20.95 20.14 59.47
C LYS A 99 20.09 20.89 60.48
N GLU A 100 18.78 21.01 60.22
CA GLU A 100 17.82 21.60 61.14
C GLU A 100 17.47 20.61 62.25
N GLY A 101 18.27 20.60 63.33
CA GLY A 101 18.10 19.63 64.42
C GLY A 101 16.85 19.82 65.31
N LYS A 102 16.02 20.86 65.07
CA LYS A 102 14.84 21.17 65.88
C LYS A 102 13.56 21.18 65.02
N PRO A 103 12.45 20.58 65.48
CA PRO A 103 11.17 20.56 64.74
C PRO A 103 10.67 21.95 64.32
N ARG A 104 10.86 22.98 65.17
CA ARG A 104 10.50 24.37 64.83
C ARG A 104 11.37 24.95 63.71
N GLY A 105 12.66 24.60 63.66
CA GLY A 105 13.57 25.02 62.60
C GLY A 105 13.20 24.40 61.26
N ILE A 106 12.96 23.08 61.25
CA ILE A 106 12.44 22.34 60.10
C ILE A 106 11.14 22.97 59.58
N GLN A 107 10.17 23.23 60.47
CA GLN A 107 8.90 23.83 60.09
C GLN A 107 9.07 25.22 59.48
N HIS A 108 9.92 26.08 60.06
CA HIS A 108 10.19 27.41 59.52
C HIS A 108 10.90 27.34 58.17
N PHE A 109 11.88 26.44 58.04
CA PHE A 109 12.60 26.21 56.81
C PHE A 109 11.66 25.77 55.69
N LEU A 110 10.81 24.76 55.91
CA LEU A 110 9.84 24.27 54.92
C LEU A 110 8.80 25.32 54.51
N LYS A 111 8.45 26.25 55.41
CA LYS A 111 7.56 27.39 55.12
C LYS A 111 8.25 28.52 54.37
N ALA A 112 9.55 28.42 54.09
CA ALA A 112 10.24 29.43 53.31
C ALA A 112 9.59 29.52 51.92
N LYS A 113 9.14 30.74 51.57
CA LYS A 113 8.46 31.03 50.31
C LYS A 113 9.19 30.46 49.10
N LYS A 114 10.53 30.56 49.11
CA LYS A 114 11.41 30.04 48.07
C LYS A 114 11.20 28.55 47.77
N ILE A 115 10.97 27.71 48.77
CA ILE A 115 10.78 26.27 48.56
C ILE A 115 9.49 26.01 47.79
N SER A 116 8.41 26.70 48.16
CA SER A 116 7.12 26.60 47.46
C SER A 116 7.21 27.14 46.03
N GLU A 117 7.90 28.26 45.82
CA GLU A 117 8.17 28.84 44.50
C GLU A 117 8.97 27.90 43.61
N ASP A 118 10.08 27.33 44.12
CA ASP A 118 10.94 26.40 43.39
C ASP A 118 10.17 25.12 43.00
N ILE A 119 9.37 24.55 43.91
CA ILE A 119 8.53 23.36 43.63
C ILE A 119 7.44 23.69 42.59
N SER A 120 6.81 24.86 42.69
CA SER A 120 5.82 25.31 41.72
C SER A 120 6.42 25.50 40.33
N ALA A 121 7.67 25.99 40.25
CA ALA A 121 8.39 26.11 38.99
C ALA A 121 8.67 24.73 38.36
N TYR A 122 9.01 23.71 39.16
CA TYR A 122 9.13 22.34 38.66
C TYR A 122 7.82 21.78 38.14
N ARG A 123 6.71 22.00 38.87
CA ARG A 123 5.38 21.61 38.40
C ARG A 123 5.06 22.24 37.05
N GLN A 124 5.33 23.54 36.90
CA GLN A 124 5.11 24.26 35.64
C GLN A 124 6.00 23.71 34.51
N ARG A 125 7.27 23.40 34.78
CA ARG A 125 8.16 22.77 33.79
C ARG A 125 7.60 21.41 33.33
N VAL A 126 7.08 20.61 34.25
CA VAL A 126 6.46 19.31 33.92
C VAL A 126 5.20 19.49 33.07
N GLU A 127 4.30 20.41 33.43
CA GLU A 127 3.09 20.67 32.63
C GLU A 127 3.43 21.17 31.23
N THR A 128 4.37 22.12 31.11
CA THR A 128 4.86 22.59 29.81
C THR A 128 5.48 21.45 28.98
N ALA A 129 6.22 20.54 29.61
CA ALA A 129 6.78 19.39 28.91
C ALA A 129 5.68 18.43 28.41
N LYS A 130 4.61 18.23 29.20
CA LYS A 130 3.43 17.47 28.78
C LYS A 130 2.75 18.13 27.58
N ASP A 131 2.49 19.43 27.65
CA ASP A 131 1.82 20.16 26.57
C ASP A 131 2.63 20.12 25.27
N ASN A 132 3.95 20.33 25.36
CA ASN A 132 4.86 20.22 24.21
C ASN A 132 4.85 18.81 23.60
N PHE A 133 4.84 17.77 24.43
CA PHE A 133 4.76 16.39 23.97
C PHE A 133 3.43 16.11 23.24
N LEU A 134 2.32 16.58 23.79
CA LEU A 134 0.99 16.42 23.19
C LEU A 134 0.90 17.14 21.84
N ILE A 135 1.38 18.38 21.77
CA ILE A 135 1.43 19.17 20.54
C ILE A 135 2.25 18.43 19.48
N HIS A 136 3.49 18.02 19.82
CA HIS A 136 4.36 17.31 18.90
C HIS A 136 3.72 16.02 18.37
N THR A 137 3.15 15.21 19.26
CA THR A 137 2.52 13.94 18.90
C THR A 137 1.29 14.14 18.02
N MET A 138 0.45 15.13 18.34
CA MET A 138 -0.72 15.48 17.55
C MET A 138 -0.32 15.96 16.15
N THR A 139 0.68 16.84 16.06
CA THR A 139 1.21 17.34 14.77
C THR A 139 1.74 16.20 13.93
N MET A 140 2.57 15.31 14.49
CA MET A 140 3.14 14.19 13.75
C MET A 140 2.04 13.23 13.26
N THR A 141 1.07 12.92 14.12
CA THR A 141 -0.07 12.08 13.75
C THR A 141 -0.87 12.69 12.60
N HIS A 142 -1.16 14.00 12.67
CA HIS A 142 -1.88 14.69 11.61
C HIS A 142 -1.10 14.71 10.29
N LEU A 143 0.22 14.91 10.32
CA LEU A 143 1.06 14.84 9.12
C LEU A 143 1.01 13.45 8.48
N THR A 144 1.23 12.39 9.28
CA THR A 144 1.17 11.01 8.77
C THR A 144 -0.20 10.65 8.21
N LEU A 145 -1.29 11.15 8.82
CA LEU A 145 -2.64 10.92 8.33
C LEU A 145 -2.89 11.65 6.99
N SER A 146 -2.37 12.88 6.84
CA SER A 146 -2.43 13.62 5.58
C SER A 146 -1.68 12.90 4.46
N ASP A 147 -0.50 12.35 4.76
CA ASP A 147 0.29 11.58 3.79
C ASP A 147 -0.47 10.32 3.34
N VAL A 148 -1.00 9.55 4.29
CA VAL A 148 -1.82 8.36 3.99
C VAL A 148 -3.06 8.75 3.17
N HIS A 149 -3.74 9.83 3.52
CA HIS A 149 -4.90 10.31 2.76
C HIS A 149 -4.53 10.67 1.31
N SER A 150 -3.38 11.32 1.12
CA SER A 150 -2.85 11.65 -0.21
C SER A 150 -2.53 10.38 -1.02
N ASP A 151 -1.85 9.41 -0.42
CA ASP A 151 -1.50 8.15 -1.06
C ASP A 151 -2.76 7.35 -1.47
N VAL A 152 -3.73 7.27 -0.57
CA VAL A 152 -5.02 6.60 -0.83
C VAL A 152 -5.76 7.30 -1.97
N THR A 153 -5.85 8.63 -1.96
CA THR A 153 -6.52 9.42 -3.01
C THR A 153 -5.85 9.22 -4.37
N THR A 154 -4.52 9.21 -4.39
CA THR A 154 -3.73 8.98 -5.59
C THR A 154 -3.95 7.56 -6.12
N GLY A 155 -3.89 6.55 -5.25
CA GLY A 155 -4.14 5.16 -5.60
C GLY A 155 -5.53 4.93 -6.20
N PHE A 156 -6.57 5.53 -5.62
CA PHE A 156 -7.93 5.47 -6.16
C PHE A 156 -8.05 6.15 -7.53
N SER A 157 -7.37 7.28 -7.73
CA SER A 157 -7.35 7.97 -9.02
C SER A 157 -6.70 7.12 -10.11
N THR A 158 -5.55 6.49 -9.81
CA THR A 158 -4.88 5.56 -10.72
C THR A 158 -5.72 4.31 -11.03
N LEU A 159 -6.39 3.75 -10.02
CA LEU A 159 -7.26 2.59 -10.20
C LEU A 159 -8.47 2.94 -11.08
N THR A 160 -9.09 4.10 -10.86
CA THR A 160 -10.21 4.59 -11.68
C THR A 160 -9.78 4.73 -13.14
N GLY A 161 -8.64 5.38 -13.40
CA GLY A 161 -8.11 5.51 -14.76
C GLY A 161 -7.81 4.17 -15.43
N SER A 162 -7.30 3.20 -14.66
CA SER A 162 -7.04 1.83 -15.15
C SER A 162 -8.34 1.08 -15.45
N MET A 163 -9.37 1.23 -14.62
CA MET A 163 -10.69 0.65 -14.83
C MET A 163 -11.37 1.22 -16.08
N GLU A 164 -11.33 2.53 -16.27
CA GLU A 164 -11.83 3.17 -17.49
C GLU A 164 -11.09 2.70 -18.74
N ALA A 165 -9.77 2.51 -18.66
CA ALA A 165 -8.97 1.96 -19.76
C ALA A 165 -9.35 0.51 -20.07
N SER A 166 -9.52 -0.32 -19.04
CA SER A 166 -10.00 -1.70 -19.20
C SER A 166 -11.40 -1.74 -19.82
N GLN A 167 -12.31 -0.86 -19.39
CA GLN A 167 -13.65 -0.78 -19.94
C GLN A 167 -13.64 -0.43 -21.44
N ARG A 168 -12.82 0.55 -21.84
CA ARG A 168 -12.64 0.91 -23.26
C ARG A 168 -12.11 -0.27 -24.08
N ASN A 169 -11.13 -1.02 -23.54
CA ASN A 169 -10.58 -2.19 -24.20
C ASN A 169 -11.63 -3.31 -24.35
N LEU A 170 -12.45 -3.56 -23.33
CA LEU A 170 -13.54 -4.54 -23.40
C LEU A 170 -14.58 -4.18 -24.46
N THR A 171 -14.96 -2.90 -24.56
CA THR A 171 -15.86 -2.43 -25.62
C THR A 171 -15.26 -2.68 -27.00
N SER A 172 -13.98 -2.32 -27.21
CA SER A 172 -13.31 -2.58 -28.49
C SER A 172 -13.22 -4.08 -28.84
N ILE A 173 -12.92 -4.94 -27.86
CA ILE A 173 -12.91 -6.40 -28.06
C ILE A 173 -14.30 -6.89 -28.47
N LYS A 174 -15.35 -6.40 -27.80
CA LYS A 174 -16.74 -6.75 -28.13
C LYS A 174 -17.08 -6.36 -29.56
N ASP A 175 -16.74 -5.13 -29.98
CA ASP A 175 -17.01 -4.64 -31.34
C ASP A 175 -16.26 -5.50 -32.39
N ASN A 176 -15.00 -5.85 -32.12
CA ASN A 176 -14.21 -6.73 -33.00
C ASN A 176 -14.84 -8.13 -33.11
N ILE A 177 -15.36 -8.70 -32.03
CA ILE A 177 -16.06 -10.00 -32.05
C ILE A 177 -17.32 -9.93 -32.90
N GLU A 178 -18.10 -8.86 -32.77
CA GLU A 178 -19.31 -8.64 -33.57
C GLU A 178 -18.98 -8.53 -35.06
N GLU A 179 -17.91 -7.80 -35.40
CA GLU A 179 -17.41 -7.72 -36.77
C GLU A 179 -17.02 -9.12 -37.31
N ILE A 180 -16.24 -9.90 -36.55
CA ILE A 180 -15.87 -11.27 -36.94
C ILE A 180 -17.11 -12.15 -37.20
N HIS A 181 -18.16 -12.03 -36.38
CA HIS A 181 -19.41 -12.75 -36.59
C HIS A 181 -20.10 -12.38 -37.90
N ILE A 182 -20.17 -11.09 -38.23
CA ILE A 182 -20.76 -10.60 -39.49
C ILE A 182 -19.97 -11.12 -40.69
N TRP A 183 -18.64 -10.97 -40.66
CA TRP A 183 -17.76 -11.45 -41.73
C TRP A 183 -17.86 -12.96 -41.91
N GLY A 184 -17.87 -13.73 -40.82
CA GLY A 184 -18.02 -15.19 -40.85
C GLY A 184 -19.35 -15.65 -41.45
N ALA A 185 -20.46 -14.97 -41.11
CA ALA A 185 -21.77 -15.26 -41.68
C ALA A 185 -21.82 -14.96 -43.19
N GLN A 186 -21.25 -13.83 -43.61
CA GLN A 186 -21.17 -13.46 -45.01
C GLN A 186 -20.31 -14.45 -45.81
N GLN A 187 -19.13 -14.81 -45.30
CA GLN A 187 -18.25 -15.79 -45.93
C GLN A 187 -18.94 -17.16 -46.07
N SER A 188 -19.64 -17.62 -45.03
CA SER A 188 -20.40 -18.88 -45.09
C SER A 188 -21.49 -18.83 -46.17
N LYS A 189 -22.18 -17.70 -46.33
CA LYS A 189 -23.20 -17.52 -47.37
C LYS A 189 -22.60 -17.55 -48.77
N ASP A 190 -21.45 -16.89 -48.96
CA ASP A 190 -20.75 -16.85 -50.24
C ASP A 190 -20.22 -18.25 -50.62
N MET A 191 -19.70 -19.01 -49.65
CA MET A 191 -19.30 -20.40 -49.86
C MET A 191 -20.49 -21.30 -50.25
N GLN A 192 -21.64 -21.17 -49.59
CA GLN A 192 -22.84 -21.93 -49.94
C GLN A 192 -23.34 -21.59 -51.36
N ASN A 193 -23.33 -20.30 -51.72
CA ASN A 193 -23.70 -19.87 -53.07
C ASN A 193 -22.76 -20.45 -54.13
N LEU A 194 -21.45 -20.39 -53.89
CA LEU A 194 -20.44 -20.95 -54.80
C LEU A 194 -20.62 -22.47 -54.95
N SER A 195 -20.83 -23.18 -53.84
CA SER A 195 -21.12 -24.62 -53.85
C SER A 195 -22.35 -24.96 -54.69
N ALA A 196 -23.45 -24.23 -54.53
CA ALA A 196 -24.67 -24.44 -55.31
C ALA A 196 -24.43 -24.22 -56.82
N ARG A 197 -23.72 -23.14 -57.20
CA ARG A 197 -23.39 -22.85 -58.60
C ARG A 197 -22.50 -23.92 -59.24
N LEU A 198 -21.55 -24.46 -58.47
CA LEU A 198 -20.69 -25.56 -58.93
C LEU A 198 -21.51 -26.84 -59.15
N GLN A 199 -22.42 -27.15 -58.24
CA GLN A 199 -23.30 -28.31 -58.38
C GLN A 199 -24.23 -28.20 -59.60
N ASP A 200 -24.82 -27.03 -59.84
CA ASP A 200 -25.61 -26.75 -61.04
C ASP A 200 -24.77 -26.91 -62.33
N SER A 201 -23.52 -26.42 -62.31
CA SER A 201 -22.60 -26.52 -63.46
C SER A 201 -22.20 -27.96 -63.76
N LEU A 202 -22.06 -28.79 -62.72
CA LEU A 202 -21.81 -30.23 -62.83
C LEU A 202 -23.02 -30.94 -63.45
N GLN A 203 -24.23 -30.61 -63.00
CA GLN A 203 -25.48 -31.18 -63.54
C GLN A 203 -25.73 -30.78 -65.01
N GLN A 204 -25.35 -29.56 -65.40
CA GLN A 204 -25.46 -29.08 -66.78
C GLN A 204 -24.34 -29.60 -67.71
N GLY A 205 -23.42 -30.42 -67.20
CA GLY A 205 -22.33 -31.03 -67.98
C GLY A 205 -21.24 -30.05 -68.43
N LEU A 206 -21.23 -28.83 -67.86
CA LEU A 206 -20.25 -27.77 -68.16
C LEU A 206 -18.94 -27.97 -67.38
N TYR A 207 -18.96 -28.77 -66.30
CA TYR A 207 -17.81 -29.15 -65.50
C TYR A 207 -17.74 -30.69 -65.40
N LYS A 208 -16.57 -31.30 -65.66
CA LYS A 208 -16.36 -32.77 -65.63
C LYS A 208 -15.37 -33.23 -64.55
N GLY A 209 -14.92 -32.34 -63.66
CA GLY A 209 -14.00 -32.69 -62.58
C GLY A 209 -14.71 -33.23 -61.35
N LEU A 210 -14.07 -34.16 -60.63
CA LEU A 210 -14.45 -34.53 -59.26
C LEU A 210 -13.92 -33.48 -58.29
N VAL A 211 -14.79 -32.85 -57.52
CA VAL A 211 -14.39 -31.95 -56.42
C VAL A 211 -14.07 -32.81 -55.20
N TRP A 212 -12.84 -32.73 -54.72
CA TRP A 212 -12.40 -33.35 -53.46
C TRP A 212 -12.27 -32.26 -52.39
N ASP A 213 -12.66 -32.57 -51.15
CA ASP A 213 -12.29 -31.77 -49.98
C ASP A 213 -10.80 -32.00 -49.71
N ILE A 214 -9.95 -31.14 -50.29
CA ILE A 214 -8.51 -31.19 -50.06
C ILE A 214 -8.21 -30.40 -48.79
N ILE A 215 -7.73 -31.05 -47.74
CA ILE A 215 -7.30 -30.38 -46.51
C ILE A 215 -5.94 -29.71 -46.79
N PRO A 216 -5.70 -28.46 -46.34
CA PRO A 216 -4.38 -27.85 -46.42
C PRO A 216 -3.32 -28.73 -45.72
N GLY A 217 -2.49 -29.41 -46.52
CA GLY A 217 -1.52 -30.40 -46.04
C GLY A 217 -1.44 -31.66 -46.92
N ASP A 218 -2.52 -32.00 -47.63
CA ASP A 218 -2.63 -33.25 -48.40
C ASP A 218 -1.94 -33.20 -49.78
N ILE A 219 -1.54 -32.01 -50.24
CA ILE A 219 -0.80 -31.84 -51.50
C ILE A 219 0.69 -31.65 -51.19
N HIS A 220 1.48 -32.69 -51.41
CA HIS A 220 2.94 -32.59 -51.38
C HIS A 220 3.48 -32.34 -52.79
N ILE A 221 4.01 -31.13 -53.03
CA ILE A 221 4.69 -30.80 -54.29
C ILE A 221 6.09 -31.43 -54.23
N ILE A 222 6.29 -32.51 -54.99
CA ILE A 222 7.54 -33.27 -54.95
C ILE A 222 8.66 -32.58 -55.75
N ALA A 223 8.33 -31.89 -56.85
CA ALA A 223 9.30 -31.09 -57.60
C ALA A 223 8.59 -30.02 -58.46
N PRO A 224 8.91 -28.72 -58.28
CA PRO A 224 8.46 -27.69 -59.21
C PRO A 224 9.25 -27.80 -60.51
N VAL A 225 8.57 -27.87 -61.65
CA VAL A 225 9.19 -27.77 -62.97
C VAL A 225 8.62 -26.56 -63.69
N THR A 226 9.48 -25.61 -64.04
CA THR A 226 9.11 -24.47 -64.90
C THR A 226 9.12 -24.93 -66.36
N CYS A 227 7.98 -25.38 -66.87
CA CYS A 227 7.79 -25.51 -68.31
C CYS A 227 7.28 -24.19 -68.90
N SER A 228 7.66 -23.96 -70.16
CA SER A 228 7.66 -22.69 -70.87
C SER A 228 6.38 -21.85 -70.77
N LEU A 229 6.60 -20.54 -70.67
CA LEU A 229 5.60 -19.47 -70.61
C LEU A 229 4.85 -19.32 -71.96
N THR A 230 3.85 -20.16 -72.23
CA THR A 230 3.02 -20.05 -73.44
C THR A 230 1.91 -19.02 -73.25
N LYS A 231 2.04 -17.87 -73.92
CA LYS A 231 1.05 -16.80 -73.92
C LYS A 231 -0.17 -17.19 -74.78
N TYR A 232 -1.30 -17.46 -74.12
CA TYR A 232 -2.62 -17.20 -74.70
C TYR A 232 -3.39 -16.27 -73.74
N HIS A 233 -4.22 -15.40 -74.30
CA HIS A 233 -4.73 -14.14 -73.74
C HIS A 233 -4.90 -14.02 -72.20
N THR A 234 -4.32 -12.92 -71.68
CA THR A 234 -4.59 -12.22 -70.41
C THR A 234 -4.38 -12.95 -69.07
N ILE A 235 -4.12 -14.27 -69.03
CA ILE A 235 -3.85 -15.01 -67.79
C ILE A 235 -2.55 -15.79 -67.96
N ARG A 236 -1.57 -15.56 -67.07
CA ARG A 236 -0.36 -16.41 -67.03
C ARG A 236 -0.69 -17.64 -66.22
N TYR A 237 -0.28 -18.83 -66.65
CA TYR A 237 -0.30 -19.99 -65.79
C TYR A 237 1.06 -20.69 -65.76
N GLN A 238 1.34 -21.37 -64.66
CA GLN A 238 2.51 -22.19 -64.45
C GLN A 238 2.06 -23.62 -64.16
N ASP A 239 2.50 -24.56 -64.97
CA ASP A 239 2.22 -25.97 -64.72
C ASP A 239 3.22 -26.53 -63.70
N SER A 240 2.75 -27.42 -62.86
CA SER A 240 3.57 -28.20 -61.94
C SER A 240 3.00 -29.61 -61.87
N TYR A 241 3.81 -30.58 -61.48
CA TYR A 241 3.34 -31.96 -61.36
C TYR A 241 3.32 -32.37 -59.90
N CYS A 242 2.29 -33.10 -59.50
CA CYS A 242 2.24 -33.75 -58.19
C CYS A 242 1.97 -35.25 -58.37
N THR A 243 2.37 -36.00 -57.35
CA THR A 243 1.89 -37.36 -57.12
C THR A 243 0.99 -37.30 -55.91
N ILE A 244 -0.16 -37.96 -56.03
CA ILE A 244 -1.16 -38.04 -54.96
C ILE A 244 -0.95 -39.41 -54.32
N GLU A 245 -0.96 -39.46 -52.98
CA GLU A 245 -0.83 -40.71 -52.24
C GLU A 245 -1.94 -41.69 -52.69
N ASN A 246 -1.57 -42.93 -53.05
CA ASN A 246 -2.42 -43.94 -53.69
C ASN A 246 -2.82 -43.69 -55.16
N SER A 247 -2.10 -42.84 -55.90
CA SER A 247 -2.23 -42.73 -57.36
C SER A 247 -0.92 -43.09 -58.08
N ASP A 248 -1.00 -44.07 -58.98
CA ASP A 248 0.13 -44.45 -59.85
C ASP A 248 0.32 -43.49 -61.05
N THR A 249 -0.51 -42.45 -61.16
CA THR A 249 -0.48 -41.47 -62.25
C THR A 249 -0.08 -40.10 -61.76
N GLN A 250 0.96 -39.51 -62.39
CA GLN A 250 1.36 -38.14 -62.16
C GLN A 250 0.24 -37.18 -62.60
N LYS A 251 -0.11 -36.22 -61.75
CA LYS A 251 -1.17 -35.25 -61.98
C LYS A 251 -0.60 -33.88 -62.30
N ILE A 252 -1.29 -33.15 -63.17
CA ILE A 252 -0.90 -31.80 -63.58
C ILE A 252 -1.64 -30.79 -62.72
N ILE A 253 -0.91 -29.85 -62.13
CA ILE A 253 -1.38 -28.69 -61.41
C ILE A 253 -1.22 -27.48 -62.32
N HIS A 254 -2.32 -26.82 -62.69
CA HIS A 254 -2.27 -25.53 -63.37
C HIS A 254 -2.36 -24.40 -62.33
N LYS A 255 -1.31 -23.56 -62.23
CA LYS A 255 -1.29 -22.40 -61.34
C LYS A 255 -1.55 -21.13 -62.13
N TYR A 256 -2.75 -20.56 -62.02
CA TYR A 256 -3.11 -19.33 -62.72
C TYR A 256 -2.69 -18.07 -61.92
N GLN A 257 -2.09 -17.09 -62.60
CA GLN A 257 -1.74 -15.76 -62.09
C GLN A 257 -2.57 -14.70 -62.83
N SER A 258 -3.33 -13.92 -62.05
CA SER A 258 -4.02 -12.71 -62.54
C SER A 258 -3.03 -11.54 -62.68
N SER A 259 -3.14 -10.74 -63.75
CA SER A 259 -2.20 -9.65 -64.03
C SER A 259 -2.27 -8.48 -63.04
N ASP A 260 -3.29 -8.41 -62.20
CA ASP A 260 -3.52 -7.27 -61.30
C ASP A 260 -2.72 -7.35 -59.98
N ALA A 261 -2.03 -8.46 -59.71
CA ALA A 261 -1.23 -8.64 -58.50
C ALA A 261 0.09 -7.85 -58.47
N MET A 262 0.43 -7.09 -59.52
CA MET A 262 1.66 -6.29 -59.58
C MET A 262 1.53 -4.87 -58.96
N LYS A 263 0.39 -4.49 -58.35
CA LYS A 263 0.19 -3.11 -57.85
C LYS A 263 -0.32 -2.91 -56.42
N ALA A 264 -0.39 -3.94 -55.57
CA ALA A 264 -0.83 -3.76 -54.17
C ALA A 264 0.26 -4.16 -53.16
N PRO A 265 0.65 -3.28 -52.21
CA PRO A 265 1.60 -3.62 -51.15
C PRO A 265 0.84 -4.21 -49.96
N LYS A 266 0.29 -5.42 -50.10
CA LYS A 266 -0.12 -6.34 -49.02
C LYS A 266 -0.74 -7.60 -49.65
N PRO A 267 -0.52 -8.79 -49.09
CA PRO A 267 -0.99 -10.03 -49.69
C PRO A 267 -2.51 -10.11 -49.58
N SER A 268 -3.20 -9.90 -50.71
CA SER A 268 -4.57 -10.39 -50.86
C SER A 268 -4.53 -11.92 -50.83
N PRO A 269 -5.56 -12.61 -50.30
CA PRO A 269 -5.64 -14.05 -50.40
C PRO A 269 -5.79 -14.37 -51.89
N ASP A 270 -4.70 -14.86 -52.48
CA ASP A 270 -4.64 -15.27 -53.87
C ASP A 270 -5.81 -16.23 -54.13
N LEU A 271 -6.66 -15.89 -55.09
CA LEU A 271 -7.73 -16.76 -55.57
C LEU A 271 -7.08 -17.89 -56.39
N TRP A 272 -6.75 -18.98 -55.71
CA TRP A 272 -6.16 -20.18 -56.30
C TRP A 272 -7.24 -21.05 -56.92
N CYS A 273 -7.26 -21.19 -58.24
CA CYS A 273 -7.98 -22.28 -58.90
C CYS A 273 -7.02 -23.42 -59.16
N LEU A 274 -7.13 -24.50 -58.38
CA LEU A 274 -6.41 -25.75 -58.61
C LEU A 274 -7.27 -26.63 -59.53
N GLN A 275 -6.81 -26.88 -60.75
CA GLN A 275 -7.40 -27.91 -61.60
C GLN A 275 -6.43 -29.08 -61.68
N ILE A 276 -6.84 -30.23 -61.15
CA ILE A 276 -6.11 -31.50 -61.23
C ILE A 276 -6.75 -32.32 -62.34
N THR A 277 -6.01 -32.62 -63.40
CA THR A 277 -6.42 -33.52 -64.50
C THR A 277 -5.63 -34.82 -64.43
#